data_AF-A0AAX2IUV7-F1
#
_entry.id   AF-A0AAX2IUV7-F1
#
_cell.length_a   1.000
_cell.length_b   1.000
_cell.length_c   1.000
_cell.angle_alpha   90.00
_cell.angle_beta   90.00
_cell.angle_gamma   90.00
#
_symmetry.space_group_name_H-M   'P 1'
#
loop_
_entity.id
_entity.type
_entity.pdbx_description
1 polymer ?
#
loop_
_entity_poly.entity_id
_entity_poly.type
_entity_poly.pdbx_seq_one_letter_code
_entity_poly.pdbx_strand_id
1 'polypeptide(L)'
;MQTLVITGISRGIGLEIANIFLNKNWTVIGTSTTGSSPIKHKNLRIYKLDLTISEQIDAFVKELPKIDVLINNAAVLLEKWNDEKINMSLLKETFAINLFGTIELTEKCIPKLNDGAQIINISSGWGAFSSNNSPFQPHYKMSKASLNMYTKLLAERFPQMTVSSFDPGWVKTNMGTQNAKKLPGETAQEIYDLINMKKKTGYFWFNGKPRDW
;
A
#
# COMPACT_ATOMS: atom_id res chain seq x y z
N MET A 1 -22.05 -4.15 -5.37
CA MET A 1 -20.74 -4.09 -6.05
C MET A 1 -19.70 -3.85 -4.98
N GLN A 2 -18.61 -4.62 -4.97
CA GLN A 2 -17.58 -4.46 -3.94
C GLN A 2 -16.77 -3.19 -4.17
N THR A 3 -16.29 -2.57 -3.09
CA THR A 3 -15.57 -1.30 -3.09
C THR A 3 -14.13 -1.49 -2.64
N LEU A 4 -13.20 -1.15 -3.53
CA LEU A 4 -11.77 -1.01 -3.26
C LEU A 4 -11.44 0.47 -3.03
N VAL A 5 -10.80 0.78 -1.91
CA VAL A 5 -10.09 2.04 -1.70
C VAL A 5 -8.60 1.79 -1.86
N ILE A 6 -7.91 2.58 -2.68
CA ILE A 6 -6.46 2.41 -2.93
C ILE A 6 -5.74 3.76 -3.04
N THR A 7 -4.62 3.89 -2.33
CA THR A 7 -3.79 5.09 -2.42
C THR A 7 -2.73 4.98 -3.52
N GLY A 8 -2.51 6.05 -4.29
CA GLY A 8 -1.42 6.14 -5.27
C GLY A 8 -1.66 5.38 -6.58
N ILE A 9 -2.69 5.77 -7.36
CA ILE A 9 -3.06 5.12 -8.62
C ILE A 9 -2.63 5.89 -9.89
N SER A 10 -1.72 6.85 -9.77
CA SER A 10 -1.25 7.63 -10.92
C SER A 10 -0.34 6.84 -11.86
N ARG A 11 0.34 5.80 -11.36
CA ARG A 11 1.32 4.97 -12.09
C ARG A 11 1.68 3.69 -11.33
N GLY A 12 2.46 2.81 -11.96
CA GLY A 12 3.12 1.67 -11.32
C GLY A 12 2.12 0.63 -10.80
N ILE A 13 2.45 0.03 -9.65
CA ILE A 13 1.66 -1.07 -9.06
C ILE A 13 0.21 -0.64 -8.77
N GLY A 14 0.01 0.51 -8.12
CA GLY A 14 -1.33 0.99 -7.79
C GLY A 14 -2.23 1.23 -9.02
N LEU A 15 -1.64 1.70 -10.13
CA LEU A 15 -2.37 1.84 -11.40
C LEU A 15 -2.87 0.49 -11.92
N GLU A 16 -2.00 -0.52 -11.94
CA GLU A 16 -2.37 -1.86 -12.42
C GLU A 16 -3.36 -2.57 -11.49
N ILE A 17 -3.23 -2.40 -10.17
CA ILE A 17 -4.23 -2.89 -9.21
C ILE A 17 -5.60 -2.28 -9.53
N ALA A 18 -5.67 -0.96 -9.70
CA ALA A 18 -6.94 -0.29 -10.03
C ALA A 18 -7.54 -0.84 -11.35
N ASN A 19 -6.73 -1.03 -12.39
CA ASN A 19 -7.18 -1.62 -13.66
C ASN A 19 -7.77 -3.03 -13.48
N ILE A 20 -7.09 -3.92 -12.75
CA ILE A 20 -7.58 -5.28 -12.52
C ILE A 20 -8.94 -5.25 -11.83
N PHE A 21 -9.07 -4.47 -10.74
CA PHE A 21 -10.32 -4.41 -9.98
C PHE A 21 -11.47 -3.80 -10.79
N LEU A 22 -11.21 -2.76 -11.58
CA LEU A 22 -12.21 -2.17 -12.48
C LEU A 22 -12.67 -3.18 -13.54
N ASN A 23 -11.74 -3.93 -14.14
CA ASN A 23 -12.04 -4.99 -15.11
C ASN A 23 -12.83 -6.16 -14.50
N LYS A 24 -12.75 -6.34 -13.18
CA LYS A 24 -13.55 -7.30 -12.40
C LYS A 24 -14.86 -6.72 -11.88
N ASN A 25 -15.27 -5.56 -12.41
CA ASN A 25 -16.50 -4.86 -12.09
C ASN A 25 -16.61 -4.45 -10.61
N TRP A 26 -15.49 -4.04 -9.99
CA TRP A 26 -15.49 -3.38 -8.68
C TRP A 26 -15.71 -1.87 -8.82
N THR A 27 -16.19 -1.24 -7.76
CA THR A 27 -16.00 0.20 -7.55
C THR A 27 -14.58 0.43 -7.07
N VAL A 28 -13.82 1.29 -7.74
CA VAL A 28 -12.48 1.69 -7.27
C VAL A 28 -12.50 3.16 -6.91
N ILE A 29 -12.14 3.45 -5.66
CA ILE A 29 -11.91 4.80 -5.15
C ILE A 29 -10.39 4.93 -4.98
N GLY A 30 -9.76 5.58 -5.96
CA GLY A 30 -8.33 5.77 -6.00
C GLY A 30 -7.90 7.16 -5.58
N THR A 31 -6.65 7.31 -5.14
CA THR A 31 -6.06 8.62 -4.87
C THR A 31 -4.75 8.85 -5.60
N SER A 32 -4.42 10.12 -5.83
CA SER A 32 -3.08 10.57 -6.20
C SER A 32 -2.84 11.98 -5.68
N THR A 33 -1.59 12.42 -5.59
CA THR A 33 -1.25 13.79 -5.13
C THR A 33 -1.78 14.89 -6.04
N THR A 34 -2.09 14.55 -7.30
CA THR A 34 -2.66 15.46 -8.30
C THR A 34 -4.16 15.30 -8.50
N GLY A 35 -4.77 14.26 -7.93
CA GLY A 35 -6.18 13.90 -8.19
C GLY A 35 -6.42 13.38 -9.62
N SER A 36 -5.38 12.89 -10.30
CA SER A 36 -5.45 12.37 -11.66
C SER A 36 -4.85 10.96 -11.80
N SER A 37 -5.40 10.21 -12.77
CA SER A 37 -4.98 8.88 -13.18
C SER A 37 -5.24 8.73 -14.69
N PRO A 38 -4.43 7.97 -15.43
CA PRO A 38 -4.67 7.72 -16.85
C PRO A 38 -5.91 6.83 -17.10
N ILE A 39 -6.45 6.18 -16.07
CA ILE A 39 -7.60 5.28 -16.22
C ILE A 39 -8.87 6.08 -16.52
N LYS A 40 -9.60 5.67 -17.56
CA LYS A 40 -10.96 6.13 -17.85
C LYS A 40 -11.93 4.97 -17.68
N HIS A 41 -12.67 4.94 -16.58
CA HIS A 41 -13.65 3.90 -16.31
C HIS A 41 -14.81 4.45 -15.48
N LYS A 42 -16.05 4.04 -15.79
CA LYS A 42 -17.26 4.54 -15.11
C LYS A 42 -17.34 4.20 -13.61
N ASN A 43 -16.69 3.13 -13.19
CA ASN A 43 -16.63 2.70 -11.79
C ASN A 43 -15.42 3.26 -11.01
N LEU A 44 -14.61 4.11 -11.65
CA LEU A 44 -13.48 4.77 -11.00
C LEU A 44 -13.91 6.13 -10.46
N ARG A 45 -13.62 6.39 -9.19
CA ARG A 45 -13.61 7.73 -8.60
C ARG A 45 -12.18 8.03 -8.17
N ILE A 46 -11.70 9.22 -8.49
CA ILE A 46 -10.36 9.65 -8.14
C ILE A 46 -10.37 10.92 -7.30
N TYR A 47 -9.57 10.91 -6.24
CA TYR A 47 -9.44 12.03 -5.32
C TYR A 47 -7.99 12.52 -5.27
N LYS A 48 -7.84 13.83 -5.12
CA LYS A 48 -6.56 14.41 -4.71
C LYS A 48 -6.33 14.08 -3.24
N LEU A 49 -5.19 13.46 -2.93
CA LEU A 49 -4.80 13.18 -1.55
C LEU A 49 -3.28 13.23 -1.42
N ASP A 50 -2.82 14.11 -0.54
CA ASP A 50 -1.48 14.08 0.04
C ASP A 50 -1.57 13.47 1.45
N LEU A 51 -0.86 12.36 1.68
CA LEU A 51 -0.87 11.66 2.96
C LEU A 51 -0.16 12.43 4.08
N THR A 52 0.57 13.50 3.76
CA THR A 52 1.21 14.37 4.76
C THR A 52 0.28 15.46 5.30
N ILE A 53 -0.94 15.58 4.75
CA ILE A 53 -1.89 16.65 5.09
C ILE A 53 -3.15 16.04 5.71
N SER A 54 -3.25 16.12 7.05
CA SER A 54 -4.32 15.51 7.85
C SER A 54 -5.72 15.96 7.41
N GLU A 55 -5.88 17.23 7.06
CA GLU A 55 -7.15 17.79 6.61
C GLU A 55 -7.63 17.19 5.29
N GLN A 56 -6.69 16.81 4.39
CA GLN A 56 -7.04 16.11 3.16
C GLN A 56 -7.46 14.67 3.43
N ILE A 57 -6.82 14.00 4.39
CA ILE A 57 -7.23 12.66 4.85
C ILE A 57 -8.66 12.73 5.42
N ASP A 58 -8.95 13.71 6.28
CA ASP A 58 -10.28 13.90 6.86
C ASP A 58 -11.35 14.16 5.80
N ALA A 59 -11.07 15.06 4.86
CA ALA A 59 -11.98 15.35 3.77
C ALA A 59 -12.22 14.10 2.90
N PHE A 60 -11.17 13.36 2.57
CA PHE A 60 -11.27 12.14 1.78
C PHE A 60 -12.11 11.06 2.48
N VAL A 61 -11.83 10.77 3.75
CA VAL A 61 -12.52 9.72 4.52
C VAL A 61 -14.01 10.01 4.70
N LYS A 62 -14.39 11.30 4.83
CA LYS A 62 -15.80 11.71 4.91
C LYS A 62 -16.60 11.25 3.68
N GLU A 63 -16.01 11.38 2.49
CA GLU A 63 -16.62 11.00 1.21
C GLU A 63 -16.67 9.47 0.97
N LEU A 64 -15.97 8.68 1.78
CA LEU A 64 -15.90 7.23 1.57
C LEU A 64 -17.23 6.54 1.95
N PRO A 65 -17.74 5.64 1.08
CA PRO A 65 -18.81 4.73 1.42
C PRO A 65 -18.27 3.61 2.33
N LYS A 66 -19.03 2.53 2.48
CA LYS A 66 -18.50 1.29 3.07
C LYS A 66 -17.45 0.65 2.16
N ILE A 67 -16.42 0.07 2.77
CA ILE A 67 -15.20 -0.40 2.11
C ILE A 67 -15.06 -1.91 2.33
N ASP A 68 -14.83 -2.65 1.24
CA ASP A 68 -14.56 -4.09 1.30
C ASP A 68 -13.06 -4.37 1.33
N VAL A 69 -12.27 -3.56 0.62
CA VAL A 69 -10.81 -3.66 0.58
C VAL A 69 -10.17 -2.27 0.67
N LEU A 70 -9.20 -2.11 1.57
CA LEU A 70 -8.30 -0.97 1.63
C LEU A 70 -6.88 -1.41 1.25
N ILE A 71 -6.30 -0.78 0.23
CA ILE A 71 -4.90 -1.00 -0.17
C ILE A 71 -4.10 0.28 0.03
N ASN A 72 -3.18 0.24 1.01
CA ASN A 72 -2.21 1.28 1.24
C ASN A 72 -1.00 1.05 0.32
N ASN A 73 -1.04 1.65 -0.88
CA ASN A 73 -0.01 1.50 -1.90
C ASN A 73 0.91 2.74 -2.04
N ALA A 74 0.41 3.94 -1.77
CA ALA A 74 1.22 5.15 -1.88
C ALA A 74 2.45 5.09 -0.96
N ALA A 75 3.63 5.26 -1.55
CA ALA A 75 4.90 5.25 -0.83
C ALA A 75 5.98 5.98 -1.64
N VAL A 76 7.04 6.38 -0.95
CA VAL A 76 8.26 6.99 -1.52
C VAL A 76 9.50 6.23 -1.10
N LEU A 77 10.52 6.30 -1.95
CA LEU A 77 11.91 5.95 -1.65
C LEU A 77 12.71 7.17 -2.12
N LEU A 78 13.16 7.98 -1.17
CA LEU A 78 13.79 9.28 -1.44
C LEU A 78 15.32 9.21 -1.47
N GLU A 79 15.88 8.17 -0.85
CA GLU A 79 17.30 7.86 -0.83
C GLU A 79 17.80 7.41 -2.21
N LYS A 80 19.07 7.66 -2.50
CA LYS A 80 19.73 7.05 -3.66
C LYS A 80 20.07 5.59 -3.37
N TRP A 81 20.24 4.79 -4.43
CA TRP A 81 20.51 3.34 -4.35
C TRP A 81 21.76 2.94 -3.56
N ASN A 82 22.70 3.86 -3.31
CA ASN A 82 23.92 3.59 -2.54
C ASN A 82 24.01 4.43 -1.25
N ASP A 83 22.92 5.08 -0.83
CA ASP A 83 22.93 5.86 0.40
C ASP A 83 22.86 4.93 1.62
N GLU A 84 23.87 5.00 2.48
CA GLU A 84 23.97 4.26 3.76
C GLU A 84 23.81 5.18 4.99
N LYS A 85 24.00 6.49 4.81
CA LYS A 85 23.98 7.45 5.91
C LYS A 85 22.56 7.92 6.21
N ILE A 86 22.29 8.13 7.49
CA ILE A 86 21.01 8.72 7.91
C ILE A 86 20.98 10.21 7.59
N ASN A 87 20.02 10.62 6.77
CA ASN A 87 19.64 12.02 6.58
C ASN A 87 18.31 12.24 7.30
N MET A 88 18.34 13.04 8.37
CA MET A 88 17.16 13.24 9.21
C MET A 88 15.99 13.92 8.49
N SER A 89 16.26 14.74 7.48
CA SER A 89 15.20 15.38 6.69
C SER A 89 14.49 14.36 5.81
N LEU A 90 15.25 13.58 5.05
CA LEU A 90 14.70 12.53 4.18
C LEU A 90 14.02 11.41 4.98
N LEU A 91 14.57 11.08 6.16
CA LEU A 91 13.97 10.12 7.08
C LEU A 91 12.58 10.57 7.54
N LYS A 92 12.45 11.82 8.00
CA LYS A 92 11.17 12.40 8.43
C LYS A 92 10.16 12.42 7.29
N GLU A 93 10.57 12.83 6.09
CA GLU A 93 9.71 12.87 4.91
C GLU A 93 9.24 11.47 4.49
N THR A 94 10.16 10.50 4.47
CA THR A 94 9.84 9.10 4.18
C THR A 94 8.83 8.56 5.19
N PHE A 95 9.02 8.82 6.49
CA PHE A 95 8.10 8.39 7.54
C PHE A 95 6.75 9.10 7.48
N ALA A 96 6.72 10.38 7.16
CA ALA A 96 5.48 11.14 7.01
C ALA A 96 4.53 10.49 5.99
N ILE A 97 5.07 9.98 4.88
CA ILE A 97 4.28 9.36 3.81
C ILE A 97 4.09 7.86 4.05
N ASN A 98 5.19 7.11 4.18
CA ASN A 98 5.15 5.64 4.20
C ASN A 98 4.58 5.05 5.49
N LEU A 99 4.53 5.85 6.57
CA LEU A 99 4.10 5.39 7.89
C LEU A 99 3.01 6.27 8.47
N PHE A 100 3.28 7.52 8.84
CA PHE A 100 2.34 8.33 9.62
C PHE A 100 1.04 8.60 8.86
N GLY A 101 1.13 9.11 7.63
CA GLY A 101 -0.07 9.33 6.80
C GLY A 101 -0.80 8.04 6.44
N THR A 102 -0.07 6.93 6.26
CA THR A 102 -0.66 5.61 6.01
C THR A 102 -1.44 5.11 7.24
N ILE A 103 -0.87 5.23 8.43
CA ILE A 103 -1.53 4.87 9.70
C ILE A 103 -2.76 5.76 9.89
N GLU A 104 -2.60 7.08 9.76
CA GLU A 104 -3.70 8.02 9.97
C GLU A 104 -4.89 7.76 9.05
N LEU A 105 -4.63 7.57 7.74
CA LEU A 105 -5.67 7.20 6.79
C LEU A 105 -6.32 5.86 7.17
N THR A 106 -5.52 4.86 7.53
CA THR A 106 -6.02 3.52 7.87
C THR A 106 -6.93 3.59 9.08
N GLU A 107 -6.48 4.19 10.19
CA GLU A 107 -7.25 4.32 11.42
C GLU A 107 -8.57 5.08 11.17
N LYS A 108 -8.53 6.16 10.39
CA LYS A 108 -9.75 6.92 10.02
C LYS A 108 -10.68 6.13 9.09
N CYS A 109 -10.16 5.20 8.28
CA CYS A 109 -10.98 4.31 7.45
C CYS A 109 -11.64 3.17 8.24
N ILE A 110 -11.14 2.77 9.42
CA ILE A 110 -11.65 1.61 10.17
C ILE A 110 -13.18 1.62 10.36
N PRO A 111 -13.83 2.74 10.77
CA PRO A 111 -15.30 2.77 10.92
C PRO A 111 -16.08 2.58 9.61
N LYS A 112 -15.41 2.77 8.46
CA LYS A 112 -15.97 2.60 7.11
C LYS A 112 -15.78 1.20 6.55
N LEU A 113 -14.96 0.35 7.19
CA LEU A 113 -14.77 -1.03 6.75
C LEU A 113 -16.05 -1.87 7.00
N ASN A 114 -16.36 -2.75 6.06
CA ASN A 114 -17.39 -3.78 6.23
C ASN A 114 -16.90 -4.93 7.11
N ASP A 115 -17.84 -5.74 7.60
CA ASP A 115 -17.48 -6.98 8.29
C ASP A 115 -16.70 -7.91 7.35
N GLY A 116 -15.58 -8.43 7.84
CA GLY A 116 -14.71 -9.27 7.03
C GLY A 116 -13.92 -8.53 5.95
N ALA A 117 -13.89 -7.19 5.96
CA ALA A 117 -13.07 -6.38 5.06
C ALA A 117 -11.58 -6.74 5.15
N GLN A 118 -10.84 -6.37 4.11
CA GLN A 118 -9.42 -6.66 3.99
C GLN A 118 -8.60 -5.37 3.93
N ILE A 119 -7.47 -5.36 4.61
CA ILE A 119 -6.48 -4.27 4.56
C ILE A 119 -5.17 -4.86 4.06
N ILE A 120 -4.61 -4.28 3.00
CA ILE A 120 -3.30 -4.65 2.48
C ILE A 120 -2.37 -3.45 2.53
N ASN A 121 -1.30 -3.58 3.29
CA ASN A 121 -0.19 -2.64 3.32
C ASN A 121 0.87 -3.08 2.32
N ILE A 122 1.10 -2.30 1.26
CA ILE A 122 2.21 -2.55 0.33
C ILE A 122 3.51 -2.17 1.04
N SER A 123 4.20 -3.19 1.54
CA SER A 123 5.45 -3.06 2.25
C SER A 123 6.62 -3.33 1.29
N SER A 124 7.66 -4.03 1.75
CA SER A 124 8.80 -4.48 0.97
C SER A 124 9.55 -5.55 1.73
N GLY A 125 10.20 -6.48 1.04
CA GLY A 125 11.16 -7.41 1.65
C GLY A 125 12.30 -6.70 2.38
N TRP A 126 12.59 -5.44 2.04
CA TRP A 126 13.53 -4.60 2.78
C TRP A 126 13.00 -4.12 4.14
N GLY A 127 11.69 -4.20 4.38
CA GLY A 127 11.10 -4.05 5.71
C GLY A 127 11.18 -5.32 6.54
N ALA A 128 11.69 -6.43 5.99
CA ALA A 128 11.85 -7.68 6.72
C ALA A 128 13.20 -7.75 7.42
N PHE A 129 13.21 -8.09 8.71
CA PHE A 129 14.44 -8.35 9.48
C PHE A 129 15.20 -9.56 8.93
N SER A 130 14.48 -10.57 8.42
CA SER A 130 15.03 -11.76 7.78
C SER A 130 15.74 -11.53 6.44
N SER A 131 15.58 -10.36 5.80
CA SER A 131 16.12 -10.09 4.45
C SER A 131 16.76 -8.71 4.28
N ASN A 132 17.32 -8.15 5.36
CA ASN A 132 17.98 -6.85 5.36
C ASN A 132 19.52 -6.93 5.33
N ASN A 133 20.08 -7.56 4.28
CA ASN A 133 21.51 -7.90 4.24
C ASN A 133 22.44 -6.77 3.74
N SER A 134 21.93 -5.55 3.57
CA SER A 134 22.69 -4.39 3.05
C SER A 134 22.41 -3.14 3.89
N PRO A 135 23.38 -2.23 4.05
CA PRO A 135 23.18 -0.98 4.78
C PRO A 135 22.45 0.11 3.96
N PHE A 136 22.17 -0.11 2.67
CA PHE A 136 21.64 0.94 1.79
C PHE A 136 20.13 1.16 1.96
N GLN A 137 19.64 2.37 1.66
CA GLN A 137 18.25 2.82 1.84
C GLN A 137 17.73 2.65 3.28
N PRO A 138 18.48 3.06 4.31
CA PRO A 138 18.06 2.88 5.69
C PRO A 138 16.71 3.55 6.02
N HIS A 139 16.37 4.71 5.45
CA HIS A 139 15.09 5.40 5.76
C HIS A 139 13.91 4.60 5.23
N TYR A 140 13.98 4.13 3.98
CA TYR A 140 12.94 3.30 3.39
C TYR A 140 12.76 2.00 4.17
N LYS A 141 13.86 1.30 4.46
CA LYS A 141 13.88 0.06 5.24
C LYS A 141 13.21 0.21 6.59
N MET A 142 13.62 1.22 7.37
CA MET A 142 13.00 1.50 8.67
C MET A 142 11.51 1.80 8.52
N SER A 143 11.10 2.60 7.52
CA SER A 143 9.67 2.90 7.32
C SER A 143 8.83 1.64 7.03
N LYS A 144 9.36 0.70 6.23
CA LYS A 144 8.67 -0.55 5.88
C LYS A 144 8.69 -1.57 7.01
N ALA A 145 9.75 -1.61 7.82
CA ALA A 145 9.79 -2.41 9.04
C ALA A 145 8.76 -1.92 10.08
N SER A 146 8.62 -0.60 10.25
CA SER A 146 7.57 -0.02 11.09
C SER A 146 6.17 -0.31 10.56
N LEU A 147 5.96 -0.22 9.24
CA LEU A 147 4.67 -0.57 8.62
C LEU A 147 4.33 -2.06 8.82
N ASN A 148 5.33 -2.93 8.77
CA ASN A 148 5.17 -4.35 9.07
C ASN A 148 4.72 -4.59 10.52
N MET A 149 5.31 -3.88 11.49
CA MET A 149 4.84 -3.94 12.88
C MET A 149 3.41 -3.42 13.01
N TYR A 150 3.08 -2.30 12.35
CA TYR A 150 1.72 -1.77 12.34
C TYR A 150 0.70 -2.78 11.80
N THR A 151 1.03 -3.49 10.72
CA THR A 151 0.19 -4.59 10.19
C THR A 151 -0.11 -5.65 11.25
N LYS A 152 0.90 -6.11 12.02
CA LYS A 152 0.70 -7.11 13.07
C LYS A 152 -0.23 -6.59 14.17
N LEU A 153 0.04 -5.39 14.67
CA LEU A 153 -0.77 -4.77 15.72
C LEU A 153 -2.22 -4.58 15.27
N LEU A 154 -2.43 -4.18 14.01
CA LEU A 154 -3.77 -3.99 13.47
C LEU A 154 -4.51 -5.31 13.29
N ALA A 155 -3.83 -6.38 12.86
CA ALA A 155 -4.40 -7.72 12.78
C ALA A 155 -4.88 -8.24 14.14
N GLU A 156 -4.09 -8.03 15.20
CA GLU A 156 -4.45 -8.40 16.57
C GLU A 156 -5.62 -7.55 17.12
N ARG A 157 -5.64 -6.25 16.82
CA ARG A 157 -6.73 -5.34 17.25
C ARG A 157 -8.07 -5.63 16.57
N PHE A 158 -8.04 -6.12 15.33
CA PHE A 158 -9.24 -6.34 14.51
C PHE A 158 -9.28 -7.75 13.91
N PRO A 159 -9.46 -8.80 14.74
CA PRO A 159 -9.42 -10.20 14.29
C PRO A 159 -10.57 -10.58 13.35
N GLN A 160 -11.63 -9.78 13.28
CA GLN A 160 -12.74 -9.92 12.33
C GLN A 160 -12.38 -9.48 10.90
N MET A 161 -11.28 -8.72 10.74
CA MET A 161 -10.76 -8.26 9.45
C MET A 161 -9.56 -9.11 9.02
N THR A 162 -9.26 -9.11 7.72
CA THR A 162 -8.00 -9.68 7.23
C THR A 162 -7.00 -8.57 6.98
N VAL A 163 -5.94 -8.50 7.76
CA VAL A 163 -4.87 -7.50 7.60
C VAL A 163 -3.62 -8.20 7.11
N SER A 164 -3.03 -7.72 6.01
CA SER A 164 -1.86 -8.30 5.38
C SER A 164 -0.79 -7.26 5.06
N SER A 165 0.47 -7.65 5.22
CA SER A 165 1.61 -6.95 4.62
C SER A 165 1.97 -7.66 3.32
N PHE A 166 2.37 -6.92 2.30
CA PHE A 166 2.70 -7.50 1.00
C PHE A 166 4.04 -6.97 0.50
N ASP A 167 4.98 -7.87 0.22
CA ASP A 167 6.21 -7.55 -0.50
C ASP A 167 5.96 -7.69 -2.00
N PRO A 168 5.98 -6.58 -2.77
CA PRO A 168 5.82 -6.66 -4.21
C PRO A 168 7.02 -7.28 -4.93
N GLY A 169 8.16 -7.42 -4.25
CA GLY A 169 9.45 -7.73 -4.84
C GLY A 169 10.03 -6.52 -5.59
N TRP A 170 11.03 -6.78 -6.43
CA TRP A 170 11.64 -5.74 -7.25
C TRP A 170 10.87 -5.57 -8.57
N VAL A 171 10.04 -4.54 -8.64
CA VAL A 171 9.07 -4.31 -9.73
C VAL A 171 9.48 -3.15 -10.63
N LYS A 172 9.35 -3.32 -11.94
CA LYS A 172 9.68 -2.35 -13.00
C LYS A 172 8.76 -1.13 -12.98
N THR A 173 9.03 -0.25 -12.02
CA THR A 173 8.37 1.04 -11.77
C THR A 173 9.44 2.13 -11.72
N ASN A 174 9.04 3.40 -11.57
CA ASN A 174 10.03 4.46 -11.32
C ASN A 174 10.84 4.20 -10.03
N MET A 175 10.23 3.63 -8.99
CA MET A 175 10.92 3.28 -7.75
C MET A 175 11.87 2.09 -7.95
N GLY A 176 11.44 1.04 -8.66
CA GLY A 176 12.25 -0.16 -8.90
C GLY A 176 13.20 -0.06 -10.11
N THR A 177 13.17 1.02 -10.88
CA THR A 177 13.99 1.25 -12.10
C THR A 177 13.72 0.25 -13.23
N GLN A 178 14.38 0.46 -14.37
CA GLN A 178 14.25 -0.38 -15.57
C GLN A 178 14.93 -1.76 -15.43
N ASN A 179 15.78 -1.93 -14.42
CA ASN A 179 16.53 -3.17 -14.18
C ASN A 179 15.69 -4.27 -13.52
N ALA A 180 14.57 -3.90 -12.89
CA ALA A 180 13.62 -4.86 -12.36
C ALA A 180 12.98 -5.68 -13.49
N LYS A 181 12.86 -7.00 -13.26
CA LYS A 181 12.28 -7.93 -14.24
C LYS A 181 10.76 -8.06 -14.12
N LYS A 182 10.24 -8.00 -12.89
CA LYS A 182 8.81 -8.17 -12.60
C LYS A 182 8.03 -6.94 -13.03
N LEU A 183 6.96 -7.13 -13.80
CA LEU A 183 6.09 -6.06 -14.26
C LEU A 183 5.06 -5.68 -13.18
N PRO A 184 4.61 -4.41 -13.13
CA PRO A 184 3.57 -3.99 -12.19
C PRO A 184 2.27 -4.79 -12.26
N GLY A 185 1.89 -5.24 -13.47
CA GLY A 185 0.70 -6.06 -13.69
C GLY A 185 0.79 -7.45 -13.03
N GLU A 186 1.98 -8.03 -12.97
CA GLU A 186 2.20 -9.32 -12.29
C GLU A 186 1.97 -9.17 -10.78
N THR A 187 2.56 -8.13 -10.18
CA THR A 187 2.33 -7.79 -8.76
C THR A 187 0.86 -7.48 -8.48
N ALA A 188 0.19 -6.76 -9.38
CA ALA A 188 -1.23 -6.45 -9.23
C ALA A 188 -2.10 -7.71 -9.26
N GLN A 189 -1.76 -8.68 -10.13
CA GLN A 189 -2.46 -9.96 -10.19
C GLN A 189 -2.26 -10.77 -8.90
N GLU A 190 -1.04 -10.82 -8.35
CA GLU A 190 -0.78 -11.49 -7.07
C GLU A 190 -1.59 -10.90 -5.91
N ILE A 191 -1.76 -9.58 -5.87
CA ILE A 191 -2.57 -8.91 -4.85
C ILE A 191 -4.05 -9.22 -5.04
N TYR A 192 -4.54 -9.24 -6.27
CA TYR A 192 -5.91 -9.66 -6.57
C TYR A 192 -6.13 -11.11 -6.13
N ASP A 193 -5.21 -12.01 -6.43
CA ASP A 193 -5.30 -13.41 -6.04
C ASP A 193 -5.29 -13.55 -4.51
N LEU A 194 -4.41 -12.82 -3.81
CA LEU A 194 -4.35 -12.79 -2.34
C LEU A 194 -5.69 -12.41 -1.71
N ILE A 195 -6.38 -11.40 -2.25
CA ILE A 195 -7.69 -10.95 -1.76
C ILE A 195 -8.76 -12.04 -1.91
N ASN A 196 -8.60 -12.95 -2.87
CA ASN A 196 -9.53 -14.05 -3.12
C ASN A 196 -9.12 -15.38 -2.44
N MET A 197 -7.98 -15.42 -1.75
CA MET A 197 -7.53 -16.60 -1.01
C MET A 197 -8.24 -16.75 0.34
N LYS A 198 -8.17 -17.96 0.92
CA LYS A 198 -8.71 -18.24 2.27
C LYS A 198 -8.01 -17.35 3.31
N LYS A 199 -8.82 -16.69 4.15
CA LYS A 199 -8.41 -15.67 5.13
C LYS A 199 -7.26 -16.14 6.03
N LYS A 200 -6.18 -15.35 6.04
CA LYS A 200 -5.04 -15.44 6.95
C LYS A 200 -4.63 -14.01 7.33
N THR A 201 -4.94 -13.60 8.56
CA THR A 201 -4.66 -12.24 9.07
C THR A 201 -3.31 -12.19 9.78
N GLY A 202 -2.63 -11.05 9.73
CA GLY A 202 -1.33 -10.85 10.39
C GLY A 202 -0.15 -11.51 9.69
N TYR A 203 -0.25 -11.75 8.38
CA TYR A 203 0.82 -12.36 7.58
C TYR A 203 1.51 -11.36 6.67
N PHE A 204 2.79 -11.65 6.39
CA PHE A 204 3.58 -10.99 5.37
C PHE A 204 3.68 -11.89 4.15
N TRP A 205 3.31 -11.39 2.97
CA TRP A 205 3.18 -12.18 1.75
C TRP A 205 4.22 -11.81 0.70
N PHE A 206 4.66 -12.80 -0.07
CA PHE A 206 5.51 -12.65 -1.24
C PHE A 206 5.27 -13.80 -2.20
N ASN A 207 5.02 -13.51 -3.49
CA ASN A 207 4.76 -14.51 -4.54
C ASN A 207 3.70 -15.56 -4.12
N GLY A 208 2.58 -15.09 -3.55
CA GLY A 208 1.45 -15.93 -3.13
C GLY A 208 1.68 -16.78 -1.87
N LYS A 209 2.81 -16.62 -1.17
CA LYS A 209 3.15 -17.39 0.03
C LYS A 209 3.47 -16.48 1.21
N PRO A 210 3.19 -16.91 2.45
CA PRO A 210 3.76 -16.27 3.62
C PRO A 210 5.29 -16.25 3.56
N ARG A 211 5.88 -15.15 4.02
CA ARG A 211 7.32 -14.99 4.24
C ARG A 211 7.61 -14.58 5.67
N ASP A 212 8.87 -14.71 6.05
CA ASP A 212 9.36 -14.21 7.32
C ASP A 212 9.41 -12.68 7.34
N TRP A 213 9.25 -12.16 8.56
CA TRP A 213 9.24 -10.73 8.89
C TRP A 213 10.63 -10.14 9.01
#